data_AF-A0A8J9X5G0-F1
#
_entry.id   AF-A0A8J9X5G0-F1
#
_cell.length_a   1.000
_cell.length_b   1.000
_cell.length_c   1.000
_cell.angle_alpha   90.00
_cell.angle_beta   90.00
_cell.angle_gamma   90.00
#
_symmetry.space_group_name_H-M   'P 1'
#
loop_
_entity.id
_entity.type
_entity.pdbx_description
1 polymer ?
#
loop_
_entity_poly.entity_id
_entity_poly.type
_entity_poly.pdbx_seq_one_letter_code
_entity_poly.pdbx_strand_id
1 'polypeptide(L)' 'QVDLPEIQEVDTMAIAKDKALLAAQLANGPCLVEDTSLKFTALGGMPGPYI' A
#
# COMPACT_ATOMS: atom_id res chain seq x y z
N GLN A 1 -0.38 16.52 -0.61
CA GLN A 1 -0.83 15.14 -0.86
C GLN A 1 -0.72 14.91 -2.36
N VAL A 2 -0.03 13.84 -2.77
CA VAL A 2 0.08 13.45 -4.17
C VAL A 2 -1.08 12.51 -4.45
N ASP A 3 -1.79 12.71 -5.55
CA ASP A 3 -2.87 11.82 -5.94
C ASP A 3 -2.25 10.56 -6.55
N LEU A 4 -2.38 9.44 -5.84
CA LEU A 4 -1.77 8.17 -6.21
C LEU A 4 -2.89 7.14 -6.38
N PRO A 5 -2.92 6.36 -7.46
CA PRO A 5 -3.85 5.25 -7.57
C PRO A 5 -3.56 4.22 -6.47
N GLU A 6 -4.60 3.85 -5.72
CA GLU A 6 -4.53 2.77 -4.72
C GLU A 6 -4.70 1.43 -5.43
N ILE A 7 -3.63 0.64 -5.45
CA ILE A 7 -3.64 -0.68 -6.08
C ILE A 7 -4.47 -1.64 -5.25
N GLN A 8 -5.40 -2.31 -5.90
CA GLN A 8 -6.26 -3.31 -5.30
C GLN A 8 -5.59 -4.67 -5.41
N GLU A 9 -4.75 -4.99 -4.43
CA GLU A 9 -4.07 -6.28 -4.30
C GLU A 9 -4.37 -6.94 -2.95
N VAL A 10 -4.18 -8.25 -2.85
CA VAL A 10 -4.31 -8.96 -1.56
C VAL A 10 -3.02 -8.93 -0.74
N ASP A 11 -1.88 -8.75 -1.42
CA ASP A 11 -0.56 -8.69 -0.79
C ASP A 11 -0.20 -7.25 -0.41
N THR A 12 -0.19 -6.98 0.89
CA THR A 12 0.22 -5.71 1.50
C THR A 12 1.63 -5.28 1.08
N MET A 13 2.55 -6.22 0.83
CA MET A 13 3.91 -5.86 0.41
C MET A 13 3.95 -5.38 -1.04
N ALA A 14 3.11 -5.94 -1.92
CA ALA A 14 2.98 -5.49 -3.29
C ALA A 14 2.42 -4.05 -3.33
N ILE A 15 1.37 -3.79 -2.55
CA ILE A 15 0.75 -2.46 -2.43
C ILE A 15 1.77 -1.42 -1.95
N ALA A 16 2.46 -1.69 -0.84
CA ALA A 16 3.44 -0.75 -0.28
C ALA A 16 4.59 -0.44 -1.26
N LYS A 17 5.08 -1.47 -1.96
CA LYS A 17 6.16 -1.32 -2.95
C LYS A 17 5.74 -0.47 -4.13
N ASP A 18 4.57 -0.73 -4.70
CA ASP A 18 4.09 0.01 -5.86
C ASP A 18 3.73 1.46 -5.48
N LYS A 19 3.13 1.65 -4.29
CA LYS A 19 2.89 2.99 -3.71
C LYS A 19 4.20 3.77 -3.60
N ALA A 20 5.29 3.15 -3.14
CA ALA A 20 6.61 3.78 -3.07
C ALA A 20 7.17 4.13 -4.46
N LEU A 21 7.05 3.23 -5.43
CA LEU A 21 7.58 3.43 -6.78
C LEU A 21 6.86 4.57 -7.50
N LEU A 22 5.52 4.59 -7.48
CA LEU A 22 4.75 5.66 -8.12
C LEU A 22 4.98 6.99 -7.40
N ALA A 23 5.04 7.00 -6.07
CA ALA A 23 5.28 8.23 -5.31
C ALA A 23 6.66 8.82 -5.63
N ALA A 24 7.69 7.99 -5.78
CA ALA A 24 9.04 8.44 -6.15
C ALA A 24 9.09 9.03 -7.56
N GLN A 25 8.36 8.41 -8.51
CA GLN A 25 8.24 8.90 -9.88
C GLN A 25 7.54 10.27 -9.93
N LEU A 26 6.42 10.44 -9.22
CA LEU A 26 5.68 11.70 -9.17
C LEU A 26 6.43 12.81 -8.43
N ALA A 27 7.18 12.46 -7.39
CA ALA A 27 8.02 13.39 -6.64
C ALA A 27 9.33 13.76 -7.35
N ASN A 28 9.68 13.06 -8.44
CA ASN A 28 10.98 13.14 -9.12
C ASN A 28 12.16 13.03 -8.12
N GLY A 29 12.06 12.10 -7.18
CA GLY A 29 13.01 11.98 -6.08
C GLY A 29 12.62 10.89 -5.08
N PRO A 30 13.48 10.62 -4.09
CA PRO A 30 13.19 9.64 -3.05
C PRO A 30 11.95 10.06 -2.23
N CYS A 31 11.11 9.09 -1.89
CA CYS A 31 9.93 9.29 -1.05
C CYS A 31 9.84 8.20 0.03
N LEU A 32 9.11 8.50 1.10
CA LEU A 32 8.69 7.54 2.10
C LEU A 32 7.17 7.37 1.98
N VAL A 33 6.70 6.14 2.03
CA VAL A 33 5.28 5.80 2.05
C VAL A 33 4.97 4.94 3.27
N GLU A 34 3.74 5.04 3.76
CA GLU A 34 3.21 4.21 4.83
C GLU A 34 1.99 3.46 4.30
N ASP A 35 1.92 2.16 4.60
CA ASP A 35 0.81 1.29 4.28
C ASP A 35 0.50 0.46 5.52
N THR A 36 -0.71 0.58 6.05
CA THR A 36 -1.14 -0.08 7.29
C THR A 36 -2.35 -0.94 7.00
N SER A 37 -2.36 -2.16 7.52
CA SER A 37 -3.44 -3.13 7.32
C SER A 37 -3.81 -3.82 8.63
N LEU A 38 -5.06 -4.30 8.73
CA LEU A 38 -5.56 -5.06 9.88
C LEU A 38 -5.81 -6.52 9.50
N LYS A 39 -5.22 -7.46 10.24
CA LYS A 39 -5.35 -8.89 9.96
C LYS A 39 -5.87 -9.66 11.17
N PHE A 40 -7.07 -10.25 11.05
CA PHE A 40 -7.61 -11.17 12.05
C PHE A 40 -7.28 -12.63 11.69
N THR A 41 -6.56 -13.33 12.57
CA THR A 41 -6.22 -14.75 12.36
C THR A 41 -7.46 -15.63 12.22
N ALA A 42 -8.50 -15.39 13.03
CA ALA A 42 -9.76 -16.14 12.97
C ALA A 42 -10.54 -15.94 11.65
N LEU A 43 -10.25 -14.86 10.91
CA LEU A 43 -10.86 -14.55 9.60
C LEU A 43 -9.89 -14.84 8.45
N GLY A 44 -8.88 -15.69 8.66
CA GLY A 44 -7.91 -16.04 7.63
C GLY A 44 -7.05 -14.86 7.16
N GLY A 45 -6.85 -13.85 8.01
CA GLY A 45 -6.04 -12.66 7.70
C GLY A 45 -6.83 -11.47 7.14
N MET A 46 -8.15 -11.58 6.99
CA MET A 46 -9.03 -10.47 6.61
C MET A 46 -9.19 -9.45 7.77
N PRO A 47 -9.57 -8.17 7.51
CA PRO A 47 -9.79 -7.56 6.20
C PRO A 47 -8.51 -7.34 5.38
N GLY A 48 -7.31 -7.44 5.98
CA GLY A 48 -6.06 -7.26 5.27
C GLY A 48 -5.94 -5.84 4.70
N PRO A 49 -5.53 -5.67 3.43
CA PRO A 49 -5.32 -4.35 2.81
C PRO A 49 -6.61 -3.59 2.45
N TYR A 50 -7.79 -4.14 2.73
CA TYR A 50 -9.07 -3.51 2.39
C TYR A 50 -9.58 -2.51 3.44
N ILE A 51 -8.66 -1.89 4.20
CA ILE A 51 -8.96 -0.89 5.25
C ILE A 51 -7.93 0.24 5.23
#